data_AF-A0A934FJY1-F1
#
_entry.id   AF-A0A934FJY1-F1
#
_cell.length_a   1.000
_cell.length_b   1.000
_cell.length_c   1.000
_cell.angle_alpha   90.00
_cell.angle_beta   90.00
_cell.angle_gamma   90.00
#
_symmetry.space_group_name_H-M   'P 1'
#
loop_
_entity.id
_entity.type
_entity.pdbx_description
1 polymer ?
#
loop_
_entity_poly.entity_id
_entity_poly.type
_entity_poly.pdbx_seq_one_letter_code
_entity_poly.pdbx_strand_id
1 'polypeptide(L)'
;MQPEQTPGSSAAASLTQWLDRLMTALEARLTNWAAGRWWRLKLAAFCSLCSILYATPNLTTLTSMDTPPLWDVVHQQATHPLTPVPGLAPTSHESKRVFRLTMPLLAKLSPVGTPRGRMLFLFALQYAAGVLFFVLCFELFRELVQNPATAAVLTLGTAFLYPGQACFHDLFGVFDGTAVVFLLVAMWCRVPGVVFACLLGAFWIDERAVIAASFPFLWIKLREGLADGWRQLLLPDRASIVVPLAVAMTLGLRLWLTKVHGFHLPLGPESDVSATKFFQSARLDRLPIGLLSPFKLHWLVVGLAAAWLWATRRWALLVLGGAAVVASTAAALAVVDITRSLAYAFPAVIISVGLLARAAGQRFVFGLAIVLLASALIVPSYDVKTGAAWMVPSVVKLMVSPLLWR
;
A
#
# COMPACT_ATOMS: atom_id res chain seq x y z
N MET A 1 -54.69 13.08 27.96
CA MET A 1 -53.27 13.02 28.34
C MET A 1 -52.44 13.32 27.12
N GLN A 2 -51.90 14.54 27.02
CA GLN A 2 -50.93 14.87 25.96
C GLN A 2 -49.59 14.27 26.37
N PRO A 3 -48.89 13.55 25.48
CA PRO A 3 -47.57 13.02 25.81
C PRO A 3 -46.61 14.19 26.04
N GLU A 4 -45.99 14.22 27.22
CA GLU A 4 -44.88 15.13 27.53
C GLU A 4 -43.82 15.03 26.45
N GLN A 5 -43.64 16.12 25.69
CA GLN A 5 -42.51 16.25 24.77
C GLN A 5 -41.24 16.28 25.60
N THR A 6 -40.45 15.21 25.53
CA THR A 6 -39.17 15.14 26.22
C THR A 6 -38.21 16.18 25.62
N PRO A 7 -37.66 17.10 26.44
CA PRO A 7 -36.83 18.22 25.97
C PRO A 7 -35.49 17.79 25.32
N GLY A 8 -35.11 16.52 25.38
CA GLY A 8 -33.91 15.98 24.73
C GLY A 8 -33.99 15.84 23.20
N SER A 9 -35.19 15.86 22.61
CA SER A 9 -35.37 15.65 21.16
C SER A 9 -34.94 16.86 20.31
N SER A 10 -35.02 18.09 20.85
CA SER A 10 -34.70 19.32 20.11
C SER A 10 -33.19 19.56 19.96
N ALA A 11 -32.40 19.22 20.98
CA ALA A 11 -30.94 19.40 20.97
C ALA A 11 -30.22 18.39 20.08
N ALA A 12 -30.68 17.13 20.06
CA ALA A 12 -30.15 16.13 19.14
C ALA A 12 -30.47 16.49 17.67
N ALA A 13 -31.69 16.99 17.42
CA ALA A 13 -32.10 17.44 16.09
C ALA A 13 -31.34 18.70 15.62
N SER A 14 -30.98 19.61 16.54
CA SER A 14 -30.19 20.80 16.18
C SER A 14 -28.73 20.45 15.86
N LEU A 15 -28.13 19.50 16.59
CA LEU A 15 -26.77 19.03 16.34
C LEU A 15 -26.65 18.30 14.99
N THR A 16 -27.58 17.40 14.66
CA THR A 16 -27.58 16.68 13.37
C THR A 16 -27.72 17.64 12.20
N GLN A 17 -28.63 18.62 12.29
CA GLN A 17 -28.79 19.67 11.28
C GLN A 17 -27.52 20.52 11.11
N TRP A 18 -26.87 20.89 12.22
CA TRP A 18 -25.62 21.65 12.17
C TRP A 18 -24.49 20.86 11.51
N LEU A 19 -24.33 19.58 11.86
CA LEU A 19 -23.35 18.68 11.25
C LEU A 19 -23.62 18.50 9.76
N ASP A 20 -24.88 18.35 9.35
CA ASP A 20 -25.23 18.21 7.94
C ASP A 20 -24.91 19.47 7.12
N ARG A 21 -25.15 20.66 7.69
CA ARG A 21 -24.77 21.93 7.06
C ARG A 21 -23.25 22.05 6.93
N LEU A 22 -22.52 21.72 7.99
CA LEU A 22 -21.06 21.74 7.98
C LEU A 22 -20.49 20.79 6.92
N MET A 23 -20.98 19.54 6.89
CA MET A 23 -20.56 18.53 5.93
C MET A 23 -20.83 18.97 4.49
N THR A 24 -22.01 19.53 4.23
CA THR A 24 -22.38 20.03 2.89
C THR A 24 -21.53 21.24 2.48
N ALA A 25 -21.24 22.16 3.40
CA ALA A 25 -20.35 23.29 3.14
C ALA A 25 -18.91 22.86 2.85
N LEU A 26 -18.40 21.87 3.59
CA LEU A 26 -17.08 21.28 3.37
C LEU A 26 -17.00 20.59 2.00
N GLU A 27 -18.00 19.76 1.69
CA GLU A 27 -18.13 19.04 0.43
C GLU A 27 -18.16 20.02 -0.76
N ALA A 28 -18.94 21.10 -0.68
CA ALA A 28 -19.01 22.13 -1.71
C ALA A 28 -17.67 22.86 -1.91
N ARG A 29 -16.99 23.24 -0.82
CA ARG A 29 -15.67 23.90 -0.89
C ARG A 29 -14.61 23.00 -1.53
N LEU A 30 -14.57 21.73 -1.12
CA LEU A 30 -13.64 20.74 -1.69
C LEU A 30 -13.93 20.48 -3.16
N THR A 31 -15.21 20.41 -3.54
CA THR A 31 -15.63 20.23 -4.93
C THR A 31 -15.20 21.42 -5.80
N ASN A 32 -15.37 22.64 -5.32
CA ASN A 32 -14.93 23.84 -6.03
C ASN A 32 -13.41 23.90 -6.17
N TRP A 33 -12.67 23.51 -5.13
CA TRP A 33 -11.22 23.39 -5.20
C TRP A 33 -10.77 22.31 -6.20
N ALA A 34 -11.52 21.21 -6.26
CA ALA A 34 -11.35 20.12 -7.20
C ALA A 34 -11.83 20.42 -8.64
N ALA A 35 -12.20 21.66 -8.98
CA ALA A 35 -12.65 22.03 -10.33
C ALA A 35 -11.51 22.50 -11.27
N GLY A 36 -10.38 22.99 -10.74
CA GLY A 36 -9.35 23.64 -11.57
C GLY A 36 -8.45 22.65 -12.34
N ARG A 37 -8.07 22.91 -13.60
CA ARG A 37 -7.31 21.99 -14.48
C ARG A 37 -6.17 21.15 -13.84
N TRP A 38 -5.42 21.72 -12.90
CA TRP A 38 -4.26 21.08 -12.24
C TRP A 38 -4.53 20.54 -10.84
N TRP A 39 -5.78 20.56 -10.39
CA TRP A 39 -6.15 20.25 -9.01
C TRP A 39 -5.70 18.86 -8.57
N ARG A 40 -5.70 17.86 -9.47
CA ARG A 40 -5.28 16.48 -9.18
C ARG A 40 -3.81 16.41 -8.80
N LEU A 41 -2.95 17.13 -9.54
CA LEU A 41 -1.52 17.22 -9.23
C LEU A 41 -1.29 18.04 -7.97
N LYS A 42 -2.07 19.11 -7.74
CA LYS A 42 -2.01 19.89 -6.49
C LYS A 42 -2.36 19.01 -5.28
N LEU A 43 -3.40 18.19 -5.39
CA LEU A 43 -3.78 17.22 -4.35
C LEU A 43 -2.67 16.20 -4.13
N ALA A 44 -2.14 15.59 -5.19
CA ALA A 44 -1.07 14.60 -5.07
C ALA A 44 0.20 15.21 -4.45
N ALA A 45 0.58 16.42 -4.85
CA ALA A 45 1.70 17.16 -4.27
C ALA A 45 1.46 17.49 -2.79
N PHE A 46 0.26 17.94 -2.45
CA PHE A 46 -0.13 18.21 -1.06
C PHE A 46 -0.11 16.94 -0.20
N CYS A 47 -0.68 15.84 -0.67
CA CYS A 47 -0.62 14.54 0.00
C CYS A 47 0.82 14.04 0.16
N SER A 48 1.67 14.22 -0.86
CA SER A 48 3.10 13.89 -0.78
C SER A 48 3.80 14.69 0.31
N LEU A 49 3.54 16.00 0.37
CA LEU A 49 4.08 16.86 1.42
C LEU A 49 3.58 16.43 2.80
N CYS A 50 2.28 16.18 2.97
CA CYS A 50 1.72 15.67 4.22
C CYS A 50 2.38 14.35 4.63
N SER A 51 2.58 13.44 3.68
CA SER A 51 3.20 12.14 3.93
C SER A 51 4.65 12.27 4.41
N ILE A 52 5.46 13.10 3.74
CA ILE A 52 6.84 13.41 4.11
C ILE A 52 6.90 14.09 5.49
N LEU A 53 6.04 15.08 5.74
CA LEU A 53 6.05 15.81 7.01
C LEU A 53 5.57 14.93 8.18
N TYR A 54 4.64 14.02 7.93
CA TYR A 54 4.10 13.13 8.97
C TYR A 54 5.03 11.96 9.29
N ALA A 55 5.76 11.46 8.29
CA ALA A 55 6.71 10.35 8.43
C ALA A 55 8.07 10.73 7.84
N THR A 56 8.77 11.63 8.53
CA THR A 56 9.93 12.30 7.94
C THR A 56 11.07 11.33 7.70
N PRO A 57 11.56 11.20 6.45
CA PRO A 57 12.66 10.30 6.14
C PRO A 57 13.93 10.71 6.87
N ASN A 58 14.79 9.74 7.16
CA ASN A 58 16.10 10.04 7.74
C ASN A 58 17.11 10.40 6.65
N LEU A 59 17.12 11.67 6.24
CA LEU A 59 17.94 12.13 5.12
C LEU A 59 19.45 12.03 5.37
N THR A 60 19.90 11.72 6.59
CA THR A 60 21.33 11.52 6.88
C THR A 60 21.92 10.38 6.04
N THR A 61 21.11 9.37 5.67
CA THR A 61 21.51 8.27 4.78
C THR A 61 21.90 8.75 3.37
N LEU A 62 21.42 9.92 2.93
CA LEU A 62 21.80 10.50 1.63
C LEU A 62 23.14 11.26 1.70
N THR A 63 23.51 11.69 2.91
CA THR A 63 24.69 12.51 3.18
C THR A 63 25.86 11.73 3.74
N SER A 64 25.62 10.57 4.36
CA SER A 64 26.68 9.69 4.86
C SER A 64 27.53 9.18 3.70
N MET A 65 28.85 9.11 3.92
CA MET A 65 29.76 8.52 2.93
C MET A 65 29.60 6.99 2.86
N ASP A 66 29.11 6.37 3.94
CA ASP A 66 28.80 4.95 3.96
C ASP A 66 27.43 4.69 3.35
N THR A 67 27.40 3.97 2.22
CA THR A 67 26.17 3.42 1.65
C THR A 67 25.70 2.26 2.50
N PRO A 68 24.39 2.20 2.87
CA PRO A 68 23.85 1.01 3.52
C PRO A 68 24.14 -0.25 2.68
N PRO A 69 24.47 -1.40 3.28
CA PRO A 69 24.88 -2.61 2.56
C PRO A 69 23.92 -3.06 1.44
N LEU A 70 22.61 -2.80 1.63
CA LEU A 70 21.58 -3.09 0.62
C LEU A 70 21.78 -2.32 -0.69
N TRP A 71 22.34 -1.11 -0.65
CA TRP A 71 22.63 -0.32 -1.86
C TRP A 71 23.79 -0.90 -2.66
N ASP A 72 24.78 -1.50 -2.00
CA ASP A 72 25.88 -2.18 -2.68
C ASP A 72 25.38 -3.40 -3.45
N VAL A 73 24.45 -4.16 -2.85
CA VAL A 73 23.77 -5.29 -3.52
C VAL A 73 22.98 -4.81 -4.74
N VAL A 74 22.19 -3.74 -4.61
CA VAL A 74 21.45 -3.17 -5.75
C VAL A 74 22.41 -2.72 -6.85
N HIS A 75 23.53 -2.08 -6.49
CA HIS A 75 24.53 -1.63 -7.45
C HIS A 75 25.20 -2.79 -8.19
N GLN A 76 25.64 -3.82 -7.46
CA GLN A 76 26.28 -5.01 -8.01
C GLN A 76 25.31 -5.78 -8.93
N GLN A 77 24.07 -5.99 -8.47
CA GLN A 77 23.02 -6.62 -9.27
C GLN A 77 22.68 -5.78 -10.52
N ALA A 78 22.70 -4.44 -10.45
CA ALA A 78 22.45 -3.60 -11.62
C ALA A 78 23.52 -3.75 -12.70
N THR A 79 24.79 -3.99 -12.30
CA THR A 79 25.90 -4.21 -13.24
C THR A 79 25.79 -5.57 -13.93
N HIS A 80 25.45 -6.62 -13.18
CA HIS A 80 25.23 -7.98 -13.71
C HIS A 80 23.88 -8.57 -13.27
N PRO A 81 22.75 -8.17 -13.91
CA PRO A 81 21.40 -8.53 -13.43
C PRO A 81 21.07 -10.02 -13.41
N LEU A 82 21.73 -10.81 -14.25
CA LEU A 82 21.52 -12.25 -14.36
C LEU A 82 22.64 -13.06 -13.70
N THR A 83 23.44 -12.42 -12.85
CA THR A 83 24.50 -13.07 -12.07
C THR A 83 24.17 -12.90 -10.60
N PRO A 84 24.18 -13.98 -9.79
CA PRO A 84 24.04 -13.85 -8.35
C PRO A 84 25.19 -13.00 -7.77
N VAL A 85 24.88 -12.15 -6.78
CA VAL A 85 25.92 -11.38 -6.09
C VAL A 85 26.84 -12.34 -5.31
N PRO A 86 28.16 -12.33 -5.57
CA PRO A 86 29.10 -13.24 -4.92
C PRO A 86 29.33 -12.85 -3.45
N GLY A 87 29.67 -13.83 -2.61
CA GLY A 87 30.09 -13.59 -1.22
C GLY A 87 28.99 -13.24 -0.23
N LEU A 88 27.71 -13.24 -0.64
CA LEU A 88 26.61 -13.08 0.30
C LEU A 88 26.45 -14.33 1.17
N ALA A 89 26.48 -14.16 2.49
CA ALA A 89 26.17 -15.25 3.41
C ALA A 89 24.75 -15.77 3.13
N PRO A 90 24.52 -17.10 3.07
CA PRO A 90 23.19 -17.65 2.80
C PRO A 90 22.11 -17.10 3.74
N THR A 91 22.47 -16.82 4.99
CA THR A 91 21.55 -16.32 6.03
C THR A 91 21.29 -14.82 6.00
N SER A 92 22.07 -14.06 5.23
CA SER A 92 21.98 -12.60 5.16
C SER A 92 20.61 -12.10 4.70
N HIS A 93 20.25 -10.85 4.99
CA HIS A 93 19.03 -10.24 4.44
C HIS A 93 19.17 -10.00 2.94
N GLU A 94 20.40 -9.77 2.49
CA GLU A 94 20.82 -9.48 1.13
C GLU A 94 20.64 -10.68 0.20
N SER A 95 21.00 -11.89 0.64
CA SER A 95 20.87 -13.13 -0.17
C SER A 95 19.42 -13.42 -0.56
N LYS A 96 18.45 -13.05 0.29
CA LYS A 96 17.00 -13.23 0.07
C LYS A 96 16.47 -12.33 -1.04
N ARG A 97 17.23 -11.28 -1.39
CA ARG A 97 16.85 -10.28 -2.39
C ARG A 97 17.40 -10.61 -3.78
N VAL A 98 18.04 -11.75 -3.97
CA VAL A 98 18.65 -12.15 -5.25
C VAL A 98 17.65 -12.12 -6.41
N PHE A 99 16.38 -12.43 -6.17
CA PHE A 99 15.31 -12.38 -7.18
C PHE A 99 14.64 -11.00 -7.33
N ARG A 100 15.12 -9.95 -6.66
CA ARG A 100 14.52 -8.60 -6.72
C ARG A 100 15.15 -7.78 -7.85
N LEU A 101 14.78 -8.12 -9.08
CA LEU A 101 15.44 -7.62 -10.30
C LEU A 101 14.90 -6.28 -10.83
N THR A 102 13.68 -5.87 -10.50
CA THR A 102 13.09 -4.66 -11.12
C THR A 102 13.93 -3.41 -10.87
N MET A 103 14.28 -3.14 -9.61
CA MET A 103 15.02 -1.92 -9.25
C MET A 103 16.47 -1.95 -9.72
N PRO A 104 17.22 -3.07 -9.64
CA PRO A 104 18.51 -3.20 -10.31
C PRO A 104 18.45 -2.96 -11.82
N LEU A 105 17.44 -3.49 -12.51
CA LEU A 105 17.26 -3.25 -13.95
C LEU A 105 16.99 -1.78 -14.26
N LEU A 106 16.18 -1.10 -13.45
CA LEU A 106 15.96 0.34 -13.56
C LEU A 106 17.24 1.14 -13.24
N ALA A 107 18.03 0.72 -12.24
CA ALA A 107 19.31 1.35 -11.92
C ALA A 107 20.32 1.23 -13.07
N LYS A 108 20.25 0.16 -13.85
CA LYS A 108 21.07 0.00 -15.07
C LYS A 108 20.73 1.04 -16.14
N LEU A 109 19.51 1.57 -16.15
CA LEU A 109 19.09 2.65 -17.04
C LEU A 109 19.50 4.04 -16.54
N SER A 110 20.12 4.14 -15.36
CA SER A 110 20.60 5.42 -14.83
C SER A 110 21.59 6.07 -15.81
N PRO A 111 21.42 7.37 -16.13
CA PRO A 111 22.36 8.10 -16.97
C PRO A 111 23.73 8.27 -16.30
N VAL A 112 23.80 8.11 -14.98
CA VAL A 112 25.03 8.21 -14.20
C VAL A 112 25.44 6.81 -13.74
N GLY A 113 26.63 6.36 -14.18
CA GLY A 113 27.16 5.02 -13.91
C GLY A 113 27.71 4.80 -12.49
N THR A 114 27.88 5.86 -11.69
CA THR A 114 28.42 5.76 -10.33
C THR A 114 27.39 5.16 -9.35
N PRO A 115 27.81 4.44 -8.29
CA PRO A 115 26.89 3.90 -7.28
C PRO A 115 25.94 4.96 -6.71
N ARG A 116 26.49 6.12 -6.33
CA ARG A 116 25.71 7.26 -5.82
C ARG A 116 24.74 7.81 -6.87
N GLY A 117 25.16 7.91 -8.12
CA GLY A 117 24.29 8.37 -9.22
C GLY A 117 23.08 7.45 -9.42
N ARG A 118 23.30 6.12 -9.44
CA ARG A 118 22.22 5.12 -9.52
C ARG A 118 21.29 5.21 -8.32
N MET A 119 21.83 5.38 -7.12
CA MET A 119 21.05 5.55 -5.89
C MET A 119 20.12 6.77 -5.97
N LEU A 120 20.68 7.94 -6.33
CA LEU A 120 19.89 9.18 -6.47
C LEU A 120 18.83 9.06 -7.57
N PHE A 121 19.16 8.40 -8.69
CA PHE A 121 18.21 8.12 -9.77
C PHE A 121 17.03 7.27 -9.28
N LEU A 122 17.31 6.18 -8.57
CA LEU A 122 16.25 5.32 -8.01
C LEU A 122 15.43 6.04 -6.94
N PHE A 123 16.03 6.92 -6.14
CA PHE A 123 15.28 7.76 -5.20
C PHE A 123 14.34 8.74 -5.90
N ALA A 124 14.81 9.41 -6.96
CA ALA A 124 13.97 10.28 -7.75
C ALA A 124 12.78 9.52 -8.34
N LEU A 125 13.02 8.30 -8.85
CA LEU A 125 11.96 7.44 -9.36
C LEU A 125 10.99 6.99 -8.26
N GLN A 126 11.48 6.62 -7.09
CA GLN A 126 10.66 6.22 -5.94
C GLN A 126 9.78 7.38 -5.46
N TYR A 127 10.31 8.60 -5.39
CA TYR A 127 9.54 9.80 -5.00
C TYR A 127 8.50 10.16 -6.06
N ALA A 128 8.85 10.05 -7.35
CA ALA A 128 7.90 10.20 -8.44
C ALA A 128 6.78 9.15 -8.38
N ALA A 129 7.13 7.90 -8.03
CA ALA A 129 6.15 6.84 -7.78
C ALA A 129 5.24 7.19 -6.59
N GLY A 130 5.76 7.83 -5.54
CA GLY A 130 4.97 8.35 -4.42
C GLY A 130 3.96 9.43 -4.83
N VAL A 131 4.34 10.35 -5.71
CA VAL A 131 3.38 11.32 -6.28
C VAL A 131 2.32 10.59 -7.12
N LEU A 132 2.75 9.65 -7.96
CA LEU A 132 1.86 8.83 -8.78
C LEU A 132 0.90 7.98 -7.93
N PHE A 133 1.33 7.47 -6.78
CA PHE A 133 0.49 6.76 -5.82
C PHE A 133 -0.75 7.57 -5.48
N PHE A 134 -0.60 8.84 -5.11
CA PHE A 134 -1.74 9.68 -4.75
C PHE A 134 -2.63 10.04 -5.94
N VAL A 135 -2.06 10.21 -7.13
CA VAL A 135 -2.85 10.37 -8.36
C VAL A 135 -3.70 9.13 -8.61
N LEU A 136 -3.12 7.93 -8.50
CA LEU A 136 -3.82 6.66 -8.70
C LEU A 136 -4.89 6.43 -7.63
N CYS A 137 -4.60 6.67 -6.36
CA CYS A 137 -5.58 6.60 -5.28
C CYS A 137 -6.77 7.51 -5.56
N PHE A 138 -6.51 8.76 -5.97
CA PHE A 138 -7.57 9.69 -6.34
C PHE A 138 -8.42 9.19 -7.51
N GLU A 139 -7.79 8.74 -8.60
CA GLU A 139 -8.51 8.24 -9.77
C GLU A 139 -9.32 6.98 -9.48
N LEU A 140 -8.76 6.04 -8.70
CA LEU A 140 -9.44 4.83 -8.27
C LEU A 140 -10.61 5.15 -7.34
N PHE A 141 -10.42 6.01 -6.34
CA PHE A 141 -11.54 6.42 -5.49
C PHE A 141 -12.60 7.16 -6.28
N ARG A 142 -12.24 8.08 -7.18
CA ARG A 142 -13.21 8.80 -8.01
C ARG A 142 -14.01 7.87 -8.93
N GLU A 143 -13.43 6.77 -9.39
CA GLU A 143 -14.18 5.75 -10.14
C GLU A 143 -15.22 5.04 -9.26
N LEU A 144 -14.98 4.95 -7.95
CA LEU A 144 -15.86 4.28 -6.99
C LEU A 144 -16.89 5.23 -6.36
N VAL A 145 -16.47 6.46 -6.06
CA VAL A 145 -17.28 7.50 -5.46
C VAL A 145 -17.54 8.58 -6.50
N GLN A 146 -18.80 8.81 -6.83
CA GLN A 146 -19.21 9.78 -7.86
C GLN A 146 -18.92 11.24 -7.46
N ASN A 147 -18.47 11.46 -6.23
CA ASN A 147 -18.14 12.76 -5.68
C ASN A 147 -16.61 12.99 -5.59
N PRO A 148 -16.06 14.00 -6.28
CA PRO A 148 -14.63 14.31 -6.23
C PRO A 148 -14.13 14.75 -4.85
N ALA A 149 -14.98 15.37 -4.02
CA ALA A 149 -14.61 15.74 -2.65
C ALA A 149 -14.37 14.50 -1.78
N THR A 150 -15.26 13.50 -1.86
CA THR A 150 -15.09 12.22 -1.17
C THR A 150 -13.81 11.51 -1.60
N ALA A 151 -13.55 11.45 -2.90
CA ALA A 151 -12.30 10.88 -3.42
C ALA A 151 -11.08 11.63 -2.89
N ALA A 152 -11.11 12.97 -2.86
CA ALA A 152 -10.01 13.78 -2.35
C ALA A 152 -9.75 13.55 -0.84
N VAL A 153 -10.80 13.47 -0.03
CA VAL A 153 -10.69 13.18 1.41
C VAL A 153 -10.11 11.79 1.66
N LEU A 154 -10.60 10.77 0.92
CA LEU A 154 -10.05 9.41 1.00
C LEU A 154 -8.57 9.40 0.61
N THR A 155 -8.20 10.02 -0.51
CA THR A 155 -6.80 10.12 -0.94
C THR A 155 -5.94 10.84 0.10
N LEU A 156 -6.42 11.93 0.70
CA LEU A 156 -5.70 12.62 1.78
C LEU A 156 -5.53 11.72 3.01
N GLY A 157 -6.55 10.93 3.36
CA GLY A 157 -6.46 9.93 4.42
C GLY A 157 -5.31 8.94 4.20
N THR A 158 -5.09 8.52 2.94
CA THR A 158 -4.00 7.60 2.59
C THR A 158 -2.60 8.20 2.76
N ALA A 159 -2.44 9.52 2.76
CA ALA A 159 -1.15 10.18 2.99
C ALA A 159 -0.59 9.91 4.39
N PHE A 160 -1.48 9.63 5.35
CA PHE A 160 -1.16 9.34 6.74
C PHE A 160 -1.10 7.83 7.02
N LEU A 161 -1.21 6.99 6.00
CA LEU A 161 -1.05 5.53 6.12
C LEU A 161 0.34 5.11 5.66
N TYR A 162 0.78 3.93 6.11
CA TYR A 162 2.10 3.41 5.73
C TYR A 162 2.29 3.29 4.21
N PRO A 163 1.33 2.77 3.40
CA PRO A 163 1.50 2.69 1.95
C PRO A 163 1.76 4.05 1.27
N GLY A 164 1.11 5.12 1.75
CA GLY A 164 1.33 6.48 1.25
C GLY A 164 2.69 7.04 1.63
N GLN A 165 3.24 6.59 2.76
CA GLN A 165 4.55 7.01 3.29
C GLN A 165 5.71 6.18 2.73
N ALA A 166 5.46 4.94 2.30
CA ALA A 166 6.49 3.98 1.92
C ALA A 166 7.42 4.50 0.81
N CYS A 167 6.88 5.23 -0.17
CA CYS A 167 7.68 5.80 -1.27
C CYS A 167 8.64 6.93 -0.83
N PHE A 168 8.38 7.56 0.32
CA PHE A 168 9.21 8.68 0.78
C PHE A 168 10.12 8.28 1.93
N HIS A 169 9.65 7.36 2.78
CA HIS A 169 10.33 6.94 4.00
C HIS A 169 11.40 5.86 3.76
N ASP A 170 11.24 5.00 2.75
CA ASP A 170 12.21 3.93 2.50
C ASP A 170 13.50 4.48 1.86
N LEU A 171 14.56 4.54 2.66
CA LEU A 171 15.89 4.96 2.22
C LEU A 171 16.90 3.80 2.11
N PHE A 172 16.47 2.58 2.41
CA PHE A 172 17.34 1.39 2.43
C PHE A 172 17.26 0.60 1.13
N GLY A 173 16.62 1.17 0.11
CA GLY A 173 16.52 0.59 -1.22
C GLY A 173 15.72 -0.71 -1.23
N VAL A 174 14.59 -0.79 -0.52
CA VAL A 174 13.71 -1.97 -0.57
C VAL A 174 12.56 -1.79 -1.56
N PHE A 175 12.07 -0.57 -1.71
CA PHE A 175 11.13 -0.11 -2.74
C PHE A 175 9.69 -0.65 -2.63
N ASP A 176 9.22 -0.99 -1.42
CA ASP A 176 7.85 -1.51 -1.21
C ASP A 176 6.78 -0.58 -1.76
N GLY A 177 6.94 0.74 -1.57
CA GLY A 177 6.00 1.73 -2.10
C GLY A 177 5.89 1.69 -3.62
N THR A 178 7.00 1.44 -4.33
CA THR A 178 7.00 1.32 -5.80
C THR A 178 6.27 0.05 -6.25
N ALA A 179 6.42 -1.06 -5.54
CA ALA A 179 5.65 -2.27 -5.81
C ALA A 179 4.13 -2.05 -5.61
N VAL A 180 3.74 -1.36 -4.53
CA VAL A 180 2.33 -1.01 -4.30
C VAL A 180 1.80 -0.11 -5.43
N VAL A 181 2.58 0.87 -5.90
CA VAL A 181 2.21 1.70 -7.06
C VAL A 181 1.96 0.85 -8.30
N PHE A 182 2.80 -0.14 -8.59
CA PHE A 182 2.56 -1.05 -9.72
C PHE A 182 1.28 -1.88 -9.56
N LEU A 183 0.93 -2.33 -8.35
CA LEU A 183 -0.37 -2.97 -8.09
C LEU A 183 -1.53 -2.01 -8.36
N LEU A 184 -1.41 -0.73 -7.97
CA LEU A 184 -2.42 0.28 -8.25
C LEU A 184 -2.52 0.64 -9.73
N VAL A 185 -1.41 0.70 -10.46
CA VAL A 185 -1.43 0.87 -11.93
C VAL A 185 -2.14 -0.31 -12.59
N ALA A 186 -1.89 -1.54 -12.11
CA ALA A 186 -2.57 -2.74 -12.60
C ALA A 186 -4.09 -2.70 -12.35
N MET A 187 -4.55 -2.07 -11.27
CA MET A 187 -5.98 -1.82 -11.01
C MET A 187 -6.54 -0.68 -11.89
N TRP A 188 -5.79 0.41 -12.04
CA TRP A 188 -6.26 1.61 -12.73
C TRP A 188 -6.32 1.43 -14.25
N CYS A 189 -5.27 0.87 -14.86
CA CYS A 189 -5.15 0.66 -16.29
C CYS A 189 -6.17 -0.36 -16.82
N ARG A 190 -6.55 -0.20 -18.09
CA ARG A 190 -7.40 -1.15 -18.83
C ARG A 190 -6.65 -1.92 -19.91
N VAL A 191 -5.41 -1.54 -20.21
CA VAL A 191 -4.59 -2.15 -21.25
C VAL A 191 -3.93 -3.41 -20.68
N PRO A 192 -4.27 -4.63 -21.15
CA PRO A 192 -3.77 -5.87 -20.54
C PRO A 192 -2.24 -5.97 -20.52
N GLY A 193 -1.57 -5.46 -21.56
CA GLY A 193 -0.10 -5.43 -21.61
C GLY A 193 0.54 -4.56 -20.52
N VAL A 194 -0.09 -3.43 -20.17
CA VAL A 194 0.38 -2.56 -19.07
C VAL A 194 0.12 -3.22 -17.72
N VAL A 195 -1.06 -3.82 -17.53
CA VAL A 195 -1.38 -4.58 -16.31
C VAL A 195 -0.36 -5.71 -16.12
N PHE A 196 -0.07 -6.47 -17.18
CA PHE A 196 0.93 -7.54 -17.16
C PHE A 196 2.32 -7.04 -16.79
N ALA A 197 2.81 -5.99 -17.46
CA ALA A 197 4.12 -5.41 -17.21
C ALA A 197 4.25 -4.86 -15.77
N CYS A 198 3.21 -4.18 -15.25
CA CYS A 198 3.22 -3.68 -13.88
C CYS A 198 3.19 -4.80 -12.84
N LEU A 199 2.40 -5.85 -13.04
CA LEU A 199 2.39 -7.00 -12.14
C LEU A 199 3.75 -7.68 -12.07
N LEU A 200 4.40 -7.91 -13.22
CA LEU A 200 5.77 -8.41 -13.24
C LEU A 200 6.71 -7.47 -12.51
N GLY A 201 6.66 -6.17 -12.81
CA GLY A 201 7.44 -5.16 -12.13
C GLY A 201 7.30 -5.25 -10.61
N ALA A 202 6.08 -5.42 -10.10
CA ALA A 202 5.83 -5.59 -8.67
C ALA A 202 6.41 -6.91 -8.12
N PHE A 203 6.21 -8.04 -8.81
CA PHE A 203 6.66 -9.36 -8.38
C PHE A 203 8.20 -9.50 -8.32
N TRP A 204 8.89 -8.72 -9.15
CA TRP A 204 10.35 -8.62 -9.20
C TRP A 204 10.90 -7.47 -8.35
N ILE A 205 10.06 -6.67 -7.68
CA ILE A 205 10.47 -5.83 -6.53
C ILE A 205 10.38 -6.66 -5.26
N ASP A 206 9.27 -7.38 -5.10
CA ASP A 206 9.00 -8.17 -3.90
C ASP A 206 8.02 -9.32 -4.17
N GLU A 207 8.32 -10.50 -3.65
CA GLU A 207 7.51 -11.71 -3.77
C GLU A 207 6.12 -11.59 -3.11
N ARG A 208 5.96 -10.75 -2.08
CA ARG A 208 4.67 -10.53 -1.41
C ARG A 208 3.65 -9.91 -2.37
N ALA A 209 4.11 -9.20 -3.40
CA ALA A 209 3.24 -8.70 -4.46
C ALA A 209 2.53 -9.81 -5.25
N VAL A 210 3.11 -11.01 -5.36
CA VAL A 210 2.47 -12.15 -6.03
C VAL A 210 1.19 -12.56 -5.30
N ILE A 211 1.22 -12.55 -3.97
CA ILE A 211 0.06 -12.86 -3.13
C ILE A 211 -0.98 -11.73 -3.23
N ALA A 212 -0.51 -10.49 -3.18
CA ALA A 212 -1.37 -9.31 -3.34
C ALA A 212 -1.97 -9.16 -4.75
N ALA A 213 -1.46 -9.86 -5.76
CA ALA A 213 -2.01 -9.89 -7.12
C ALA A 213 -3.47 -10.40 -7.18
N SER A 214 -3.89 -11.12 -6.13
CA SER A 214 -5.30 -11.47 -5.92
C SER A 214 -6.22 -10.25 -5.88
N PHE A 215 -5.76 -9.08 -5.39
CA PHE A 215 -6.59 -7.88 -5.37
C PHE A 215 -6.77 -7.23 -6.74
N PRO A 216 -5.73 -6.97 -7.58
CA PRO A 216 -5.93 -6.58 -8.97
C PRO A 216 -6.82 -7.55 -9.76
N PHE A 217 -6.69 -8.87 -9.54
CA PHE A 217 -7.56 -9.86 -10.16
C PHE A 217 -9.03 -9.65 -9.77
N LEU A 218 -9.32 -9.56 -8.46
CA LEU A 218 -10.67 -9.28 -7.97
C LEU A 218 -11.19 -7.92 -8.44
N TRP A 219 -10.33 -6.90 -8.47
CA TRP A 219 -10.68 -5.56 -8.93
C TRP A 219 -11.14 -5.56 -10.40
N ILE A 220 -10.38 -6.20 -11.29
CA ILE A 220 -10.74 -6.32 -12.71
C ILE A 220 -12.13 -6.96 -12.85
N LYS A 221 -12.41 -8.01 -12.07
CA LYS A 221 -13.72 -8.69 -12.05
C LYS A 221 -14.86 -7.82 -11.52
N LEU A 222 -14.57 -6.97 -10.53
CA LEU A 222 -15.57 -6.14 -9.84
C LEU A 222 -15.86 -4.79 -10.52
N ARG A 223 -15.01 -4.40 -11.45
CA ARG A 223 -15.05 -3.08 -12.10
C ARG A 223 -16.31 -2.92 -12.97
N GLU A 224 -16.67 -3.95 -13.74
CA GLU A 224 -17.83 -3.92 -14.65
C GLU A 224 -19.17 -4.23 -13.95
N GLY A 225 -19.12 -4.72 -12.71
CA GLY A 225 -20.31 -5.07 -11.94
C GLY A 225 -19.94 -5.96 -10.76
N LEU A 226 -20.91 -6.24 -9.90
CA LEU A 226 -20.72 -7.23 -8.84
C LEU A 226 -20.99 -8.62 -9.43
N ALA A 227 -19.93 -9.35 -9.76
CA ALA A 227 -20.05 -10.76 -10.10
C ALA A 227 -20.46 -11.56 -8.85
N ASP A 228 -21.56 -12.30 -8.95
CA ASP A 228 -22.17 -13.00 -7.79
C ASP A 228 -21.90 -14.51 -7.79
N GLY A 229 -21.33 -15.06 -8.87
CA GLY A 229 -21.07 -16.49 -9.01
C GLY A 229 -19.61 -16.89 -8.77
N TRP A 230 -19.40 -18.02 -8.08
CA TRP A 230 -18.09 -18.68 -7.94
C TRP A 230 -17.35 -18.82 -9.26
N ARG A 231 -18.04 -19.26 -10.32
CA ARG A 231 -17.45 -19.48 -11.64
C ARG A 231 -16.96 -18.18 -12.28
N GLN A 232 -17.72 -17.09 -12.14
CA GLN A 232 -17.38 -15.79 -12.71
C GLN A 232 -16.16 -15.17 -12.02
N LEU A 233 -16.02 -15.41 -10.72
CA LEU A 233 -14.94 -14.88 -9.89
C LEU A 233 -13.67 -15.74 -9.97
N LEU A 234 -13.79 -17.07 -10.07
CA LEU A 234 -12.62 -17.97 -10.10
C LEU A 234 -12.02 -18.12 -11.50
N LEU A 235 -12.84 -18.19 -12.54
CA LEU A 235 -12.33 -18.44 -13.89
C LEU A 235 -11.85 -17.13 -14.53
N PRO A 236 -10.61 -17.08 -15.04
CA PRO A 236 -10.12 -15.90 -15.72
C PRO A 236 -10.92 -15.67 -17.02
N ASP A 237 -11.31 -14.41 -17.26
CA ASP A 237 -11.81 -13.98 -18.56
C ASP A 237 -10.69 -13.30 -19.37
N ARG A 238 -11.01 -12.76 -20.55
CA ARG A 238 -10.03 -12.09 -21.42
C ARG A 238 -9.32 -10.92 -20.74
N ALA A 239 -9.98 -10.21 -19.83
CA ALA A 239 -9.41 -9.07 -19.12
C ALA A 239 -8.60 -9.49 -17.89
N SER A 240 -8.99 -10.56 -17.21
CA SER A 240 -8.34 -11.00 -15.97
C SER A 240 -7.26 -12.08 -16.16
N ILE A 241 -7.18 -12.74 -17.33
CA ILE A 241 -6.19 -13.79 -17.65
C ILE A 241 -4.73 -13.31 -17.55
N VAL A 242 -4.52 -12.00 -17.70
CA VAL A 242 -3.21 -11.35 -17.53
C VAL A 242 -2.62 -11.61 -16.14
N VAL A 243 -3.44 -11.67 -15.08
CA VAL A 243 -2.94 -11.87 -13.72
C VAL A 243 -2.32 -13.26 -13.53
N PRO A 244 -3.03 -14.39 -13.78
CA PRO A 244 -2.43 -15.71 -13.65
C PRO A 244 -1.29 -15.92 -14.66
N LEU A 245 -1.34 -15.30 -15.84
CA LEU A 245 -0.22 -15.33 -16.78
C LEU A 245 1.04 -14.66 -16.20
N ALA A 246 0.92 -13.50 -15.55
CA ALA A 246 2.03 -12.82 -14.89
C ALA A 246 2.60 -13.67 -13.75
N VAL A 247 1.75 -14.30 -12.95
CA VAL A 247 2.17 -15.22 -11.87
C VAL A 247 2.92 -16.42 -12.46
N ALA A 248 2.35 -17.08 -13.45
CA ALA A 248 2.97 -18.24 -14.11
C ALA A 248 4.32 -17.87 -14.74
N MET A 249 4.42 -16.72 -15.40
CA MET A 249 5.67 -16.26 -16.00
C MET A 249 6.73 -15.96 -14.94
N THR A 250 6.37 -15.30 -13.83
CA THR A 250 7.32 -15.07 -12.73
C THR A 250 7.82 -16.39 -12.12
N LEU A 251 6.94 -17.36 -11.90
CA LEU A 251 7.34 -18.68 -11.39
C LEU A 251 8.28 -19.40 -12.38
N GLY A 252 7.92 -19.42 -13.67
CA GLY A 252 8.72 -20.03 -14.72
C GLY A 252 10.11 -19.39 -14.87
N LEU A 253 10.18 -18.06 -14.86
CA LEU A 253 11.43 -17.31 -14.93
C LEU A 253 12.29 -17.50 -13.67
N ARG A 254 11.69 -17.57 -12.47
CA ARG A 254 12.44 -17.87 -11.25
C ARG A 254 13.05 -19.28 -11.31
N LEU A 255 12.30 -20.28 -11.76
CA LEU A 255 12.81 -21.64 -11.96
C LEU A 255 13.94 -21.67 -12.99
N TRP A 256 13.81 -20.92 -14.08
CA TRP A 256 14.84 -20.79 -15.10
C TRP A 256 16.11 -20.12 -14.55
N LEU A 257 15.99 -19.01 -13.82
CA LEU A 257 17.11 -18.34 -13.15
C LEU A 257 17.82 -19.25 -12.14
N THR A 258 17.07 -20.06 -11.40
CA THR A 258 17.66 -21.05 -10.48
C THR A 258 18.45 -22.12 -11.23
N LYS A 259 17.88 -22.69 -12.29
CA LYS A 259 18.52 -23.80 -13.03
C LYS A 259 19.69 -23.36 -13.90
N VAL A 260 19.57 -22.20 -14.55
CA VAL A 260 20.53 -21.74 -15.58
C VAL A 260 21.54 -20.75 -15.01
N HIS A 261 21.10 -19.87 -14.12
CA HIS A 261 21.94 -18.78 -13.59
C HIS A 261 22.37 -19.00 -12.12
N GLY A 262 22.01 -20.13 -11.51
CA GLY A 262 22.41 -20.48 -10.14
C GLY A 262 21.79 -19.58 -9.06
N PHE A 263 20.62 -19.00 -9.33
CA PHE A 263 19.93 -18.20 -8.31
C PHE A 263 19.31 -19.13 -7.26
N HIS A 264 19.76 -19.02 -6.01
CA HIS A 264 19.25 -19.84 -4.91
C HIS A 264 18.60 -18.99 -3.84
N LEU A 265 17.38 -19.37 -3.43
CA LEU A 265 16.82 -18.91 -2.17
C LEU A 265 17.51 -19.68 -1.04
N PRO A 266 17.91 -19.00 0.04
CA PRO A 266 18.36 -19.72 1.22
C PRO A 266 17.19 -20.53 1.80
N LEU A 267 17.29 -21.85 1.74
CA LEU A 267 16.34 -22.79 2.33
C LEU A 267 16.94 -23.34 3.64
N GLY A 268 16.17 -23.36 4.72
CA GLY A 268 16.58 -23.96 6.00
C GLY A 268 16.11 -23.18 7.24
N PRO A 269 16.39 -23.68 8.45
CA PRO A 269 15.96 -23.07 9.73
C PRO A 269 16.48 -21.63 9.92
N GLU A 270 17.61 -21.30 9.29
CA GLU A 270 18.23 -19.98 9.35
C GLU A 270 17.73 -19.00 8.27
N SER A 271 16.94 -19.47 7.31
CA SER A 271 16.21 -18.59 6.40
C SER A 271 15.20 -17.76 7.22
N ASP A 272 14.95 -16.50 6.86
CA ASP A 272 13.98 -15.63 7.57
C ASP A 272 12.53 -16.06 7.41
N VAL A 273 12.29 -17.15 6.68
CA VAL A 273 10.98 -17.71 6.37
C VAL A 273 10.96 -19.13 6.91
N SER A 274 10.75 -19.27 8.22
CA SER A 274 10.55 -20.56 8.88
C SER A 274 9.30 -20.51 9.75
N ALA A 275 8.65 -21.65 9.96
CA ALA A 275 7.55 -21.76 10.92
C ALA A 275 7.99 -21.34 12.33
N THR A 276 9.26 -21.59 12.70
CA THR A 276 9.82 -21.12 13.96
C THR A 276 9.93 -19.60 14.02
N LYS A 277 10.28 -18.94 12.91
CA LYS A 277 10.25 -17.48 12.82
C LYS A 277 8.84 -16.95 12.82
N PHE A 278 7.85 -17.59 12.19
CA PHE A 278 6.44 -17.21 12.35
C PHE A 278 6.06 -17.12 13.83
N PHE A 279 6.43 -18.09 14.68
CA PHE A 279 6.17 -18.00 16.13
C PHE A 279 7.06 -17.00 16.88
N GLN A 280 8.26 -16.68 16.37
CA GLN A 280 9.18 -15.69 16.95
C GLN A 280 8.94 -14.24 16.50
N SER A 281 8.40 -14.03 15.29
CA SER A 281 8.01 -12.74 14.70
C SER A 281 6.58 -12.40 15.11
N ALA A 282 5.69 -13.40 15.15
CA ALA A 282 4.39 -13.32 15.80
C ALA A 282 4.49 -13.42 17.32
N ARG A 283 5.47 -12.73 17.94
CA ARG A 283 5.37 -12.49 19.37
C ARG A 283 4.04 -11.78 19.60
N LEU A 284 3.16 -12.40 20.40
CA LEU A 284 1.77 -12.00 20.58
C LEU A 284 1.64 -10.54 21.08
N ASP A 285 2.68 -9.99 21.70
CA ASP A 285 2.78 -8.60 22.15
C ASP A 285 2.79 -7.58 21.00
N ARG A 286 3.29 -7.96 19.81
CA ARG A 286 3.49 -7.03 18.68
C ARG A 286 2.47 -7.19 17.56
N LEU A 287 1.79 -8.33 17.51
CA LEU A 287 0.77 -8.60 16.49
C LEU A 287 -0.30 -7.50 16.42
N PRO A 288 -0.87 -7.00 17.54
CA PRO A 288 -1.92 -5.99 17.46
C PRO A 288 -1.44 -4.71 16.76
N ILE A 289 -0.27 -4.20 17.15
CA ILE A 289 0.29 -2.98 16.55
C ILE A 289 0.79 -3.22 15.12
N GLY A 290 1.37 -4.38 14.82
CA GLY A 290 1.82 -4.75 13.48
C GLY A 290 0.66 -4.88 12.48
N LEU A 291 -0.46 -5.48 12.90
CA LEU A 291 -1.65 -5.62 12.06
C LEU A 291 -2.39 -4.29 11.90
N LEU A 292 -2.50 -3.48 12.95
CA LEU A 292 -3.24 -2.21 12.90
C LEU A 292 -2.44 -1.09 12.24
N SER A 293 -1.11 -1.02 12.41
CA SER A 293 -0.29 0.12 11.99
C SER A 293 -0.35 0.50 10.49
N PRO A 294 -0.45 -0.43 9.51
CA PRO A 294 -0.39 -0.05 8.10
C PRO A 294 -1.59 0.78 7.66
N PHE A 295 -2.78 0.43 8.16
CA PHE A 295 -4.06 0.98 7.71
C PHE A 295 -4.81 1.72 8.81
N LYS A 296 -4.41 1.59 10.08
CA LYS A 296 -5.07 2.22 11.24
C LYS A 296 -6.56 1.86 11.24
N LEU A 297 -7.44 2.84 11.39
CA LEU A 297 -8.90 2.62 11.33
C LEU A 297 -9.41 2.25 9.92
N HIS A 298 -8.60 2.31 8.85
CA HIS A 298 -9.07 1.90 7.51
C HIS A 298 -9.38 0.40 7.43
N TRP A 299 -8.89 -0.41 8.38
CA TRP A 299 -9.39 -1.78 8.57
C TRP A 299 -10.90 -1.84 8.82
N LEU A 300 -11.49 -0.80 9.41
CA LEU A 300 -12.93 -0.70 9.62
C LEU A 300 -13.70 -0.79 8.29
N VAL A 301 -13.18 -0.18 7.22
CA VAL A 301 -13.81 -0.24 5.89
C VAL A 301 -13.85 -1.67 5.38
N VAL A 302 -12.75 -2.42 5.57
CA VAL A 302 -12.65 -3.82 5.18
C VAL A 302 -13.63 -4.68 5.98
N GLY A 303 -13.71 -4.47 7.29
CA GLY A 303 -14.66 -5.16 8.17
C GLY A 303 -16.12 -4.86 7.84
N LEU A 304 -16.46 -3.59 7.60
CA LEU A 304 -17.81 -3.17 7.21
C LEU A 304 -18.21 -3.75 5.84
N ALA A 305 -17.29 -3.77 4.87
CA ALA A 305 -17.54 -4.39 3.57
C ALA A 305 -17.77 -5.90 3.71
N ALA A 306 -16.99 -6.59 4.56
CA ALA A 306 -17.19 -8.01 4.85
C ALA A 306 -18.54 -8.29 5.54
N ALA A 307 -18.92 -7.46 6.53
CA ALA A 307 -20.21 -7.55 7.19
C ALA A 307 -21.38 -7.34 6.22
N TRP A 308 -21.24 -6.40 5.28
CA TRP A 308 -22.23 -6.18 4.24
C TRP A 308 -22.32 -7.37 3.26
N LEU A 309 -21.20 -7.94 2.82
CA LEU A 309 -21.18 -9.14 1.96
C LEU A 309 -21.83 -10.34 2.68
N TRP A 310 -21.57 -10.50 3.97
CA TRP A 310 -22.22 -11.51 4.82
C TRP A 310 -23.74 -11.29 4.87
N ALA A 311 -24.18 -10.08 5.21
CA ALA A 311 -25.60 -9.72 5.33
C ALA A 311 -26.36 -9.89 4.00
N THR A 312 -25.71 -9.62 2.87
CA THR A 312 -26.28 -9.77 1.52
C THR A 312 -26.06 -11.15 0.91
N ARG A 313 -25.50 -12.11 1.66
CA ARG A 313 -25.24 -13.49 1.24
C ARG A 313 -24.37 -13.61 -0.02
N ARG A 314 -23.49 -12.62 -0.28
CA ARG A 314 -22.52 -12.63 -1.39
C ARG A 314 -21.28 -13.45 -1.01
N TRP A 315 -21.48 -14.73 -0.73
CA TRP A 315 -20.49 -15.63 -0.14
C TRP A 315 -19.22 -15.77 -0.97
N ALA A 316 -19.33 -15.83 -2.29
CA ALA A 316 -18.17 -16.00 -3.16
C ALA A 316 -17.20 -14.81 -3.03
N LEU A 317 -17.72 -13.58 -3.04
CA LEU A 317 -16.91 -12.37 -2.82
C LEU A 317 -16.33 -12.30 -1.42
N LEU A 318 -17.13 -12.66 -0.41
CA LEU A 318 -16.66 -12.67 0.99
C LEU A 318 -15.51 -13.65 1.17
N VAL A 319 -15.64 -14.88 0.67
CA VAL A 319 -14.62 -15.92 0.81
C VAL A 319 -13.38 -15.57 0.02
N LEU A 320 -13.50 -15.13 -1.24
CA LEU A 320 -12.33 -14.83 -2.07
C LEU A 320 -11.61 -13.55 -1.61
N GLY A 321 -12.36 -12.49 -1.27
CA GLY A 321 -11.79 -11.26 -0.71
C GLY A 321 -11.18 -11.50 0.67
N GLY A 322 -11.87 -12.27 1.53
CA GLY A 322 -11.37 -12.68 2.84
C GLY A 322 -10.10 -13.53 2.72
N ALA A 323 -10.07 -14.51 1.82
CA ALA A 323 -8.89 -15.32 1.55
C ALA A 323 -7.71 -14.49 1.06
N ALA A 324 -7.93 -13.48 0.20
CA ALA A 324 -6.88 -12.57 -0.25
C ALA A 324 -6.28 -11.75 0.91
N VAL A 325 -7.13 -11.22 1.80
CA VAL A 325 -6.69 -10.48 3.00
C VAL A 325 -5.96 -11.40 3.98
N VAL A 326 -6.48 -12.61 4.23
CA VAL A 326 -5.87 -13.61 5.12
C VAL A 326 -4.52 -14.07 4.56
N ALA A 327 -4.43 -14.37 3.27
CA ALA A 327 -3.18 -14.78 2.63
C ALA A 327 -2.11 -13.67 2.70
N SER A 328 -2.51 -12.41 2.45
CA SER A 328 -1.60 -11.26 2.56
C SER A 328 -1.15 -11.02 3.99
N THR A 329 -2.05 -11.19 4.96
CA THR A 329 -1.74 -11.10 6.39
C THR A 329 -0.80 -12.23 6.82
N ALA A 330 -1.07 -13.47 6.42
CA ALA A 330 -0.22 -14.62 6.72
C ALA A 330 1.19 -14.43 6.15
N ALA A 331 1.29 -13.94 4.90
CA ALA A 331 2.57 -13.59 4.29
C ALA A 331 3.31 -12.49 5.06
N ALA A 332 2.58 -11.50 5.58
CA ALA A 332 3.16 -10.43 6.40
C ALA A 332 3.69 -10.92 7.75
N LEU A 333 3.02 -11.89 8.37
CA LEU A 333 3.45 -12.50 9.63
C LEU A 333 4.60 -13.49 9.46
N ALA A 334 4.78 -14.02 8.25
CA ALA A 334 5.88 -14.93 7.91
C ALA A 334 7.23 -14.22 7.71
N VAL A 335 7.29 -12.90 7.85
CA VAL A 335 8.51 -12.10 7.71
C VAL A 335 8.68 -11.13 8.89
N VAL A 336 9.90 -10.61 9.06
CA VAL A 336 10.25 -9.70 10.17
C VAL A 336 9.50 -8.37 10.07
N ASP A 337 9.26 -7.87 8.85
CA ASP A 337 8.73 -6.53 8.59
C ASP A 337 7.20 -6.55 8.37
N ILE A 338 6.43 -6.72 9.44
CA ILE A 338 4.96 -6.91 9.36
C ILE A 338 4.28 -5.73 8.67
N THR A 339 4.54 -4.49 9.13
CA THR A 339 3.83 -3.30 8.62
C THR A 339 4.04 -3.13 7.11
N ARG A 340 5.28 -3.32 6.68
CA ARG A 340 5.71 -3.14 5.29
C ARG A 340 5.10 -4.19 4.37
N SER A 341 5.06 -5.42 4.84
CA SER A 341 4.46 -6.54 4.12
C SER A 341 2.95 -6.38 3.96
N LEU A 342 2.29 -5.92 5.01
CA LEU A 342 0.85 -5.79 5.00
C LEU A 342 0.39 -4.60 4.15
N ALA A 343 1.28 -3.64 3.87
CA ALA A 343 1.04 -2.54 2.93
C ALA A 343 0.61 -3.01 1.53
N TYR A 344 1.05 -4.20 1.10
CA TYR A 344 0.65 -4.81 -0.18
C TYR A 344 -0.85 -5.16 -0.22
N ALA A 345 -1.51 -5.27 0.92
CA ALA A 345 -2.96 -5.46 1.02
C ALA A 345 -3.77 -4.15 0.89
N PHE A 346 -3.12 -3.00 0.66
CA PHE A 346 -3.79 -1.71 0.50
C PHE A 346 -4.90 -1.69 -0.57
N PRO A 347 -4.77 -2.39 -1.73
CA PRO A 347 -5.87 -2.60 -2.66
C PRO A 347 -7.19 -3.10 -2.04
N ALA A 348 -7.13 -3.87 -0.95
CA ALA A 348 -8.32 -4.33 -0.23
C ALA A 348 -9.14 -3.15 0.30
N VAL A 349 -8.48 -2.11 0.83
CA VAL A 349 -9.15 -0.89 1.32
C VAL A 349 -9.91 -0.21 0.17
N ILE A 350 -9.29 -0.08 -1.01
CA ILE A 350 -9.91 0.51 -2.20
C ILE A 350 -11.13 -0.29 -2.63
N ILE A 351 -11.00 -1.62 -2.75
CA ILE A 351 -12.11 -2.52 -3.10
C ILE A 351 -13.25 -2.36 -2.09
N SER A 352 -12.95 -2.36 -0.79
CA SER A 352 -13.94 -2.23 0.29
C SER A 352 -14.68 -0.89 0.26
N VAL A 353 -14.00 0.22 -0.02
CA VAL A 353 -14.68 1.51 -0.24
C VAL A 353 -15.67 1.40 -1.39
N GLY A 354 -15.28 0.76 -2.50
CA GLY A 354 -16.15 0.56 -3.66
C GLY A 354 -17.41 -0.26 -3.34
N LEU A 355 -17.26 -1.32 -2.56
CA LEU A 355 -18.38 -2.13 -2.09
C LEU A 355 -19.33 -1.31 -1.20
N LEU A 356 -18.79 -0.55 -0.24
CA LEU A 356 -19.60 0.29 0.65
C LEU A 356 -20.29 1.45 -0.07
N ALA A 357 -19.64 2.06 -1.07
CA ALA A 357 -20.24 3.12 -1.87
C ALA A 357 -21.48 2.62 -2.63
N ARG A 358 -21.44 1.38 -3.14
CA ARG A 358 -22.58 0.71 -3.78
C ARG A 358 -23.66 0.31 -2.78
N ALA A 359 -23.26 -0.06 -1.57
CA ALA A 359 -24.16 -0.60 -0.54
C ALA A 359 -24.93 0.46 0.26
N ALA A 360 -24.21 1.46 0.79
CA ALA A 360 -24.72 2.41 1.78
C ALA A 360 -24.89 3.83 1.20
N GLY A 361 -24.46 4.06 -0.04
CA GLY A 361 -24.57 5.34 -0.73
C GLY A 361 -23.44 6.32 -0.45
N GLN A 362 -23.39 7.39 -1.24
CA GLN A 362 -22.26 8.33 -1.29
C GLN A 362 -22.11 9.17 -0.02
N ARG A 363 -23.23 9.57 0.61
CA ARG A 363 -23.21 10.38 1.84
C ARG A 363 -22.59 9.64 3.03
N PHE A 364 -22.92 8.34 3.17
CA PHE A 364 -22.32 7.48 4.18
C PHE A 364 -20.81 7.37 3.98
N VAL A 365 -20.36 7.11 2.75
CA VAL A 365 -18.93 6.99 2.44
C VAL A 365 -18.19 8.31 2.67
N PHE A 366 -18.81 9.47 2.41
CA PHE A 366 -18.20 10.76 2.73
C PHE A 366 -18.01 10.96 4.24
N GLY A 367 -19.04 10.67 5.05
CA GLY A 367 -18.91 10.70 6.51
C GLY A 367 -17.83 9.74 7.03
N LEU A 368 -17.81 8.52 6.49
CA LEU A 368 -16.77 7.54 6.80
C LEU A 368 -15.37 8.05 6.41
N ALA A 369 -15.21 8.66 5.23
CA ALA A 369 -13.93 9.22 4.79
C ALA A 369 -13.38 10.29 5.75
N ILE A 370 -14.25 11.15 6.30
CA ILE A 370 -13.86 12.15 7.30
C ILE A 370 -13.38 11.48 8.59
N VAL A 371 -14.09 10.47 9.08
CA VAL A 371 -13.69 9.70 10.27
C VAL A 371 -12.35 9.00 10.05
N LEU A 372 -12.16 8.39 8.88
CA LEU A 372 -10.91 7.73 8.50
C LEU A 372 -9.74 8.71 8.44
N LEU A 373 -9.92 9.88 7.81
CA LEU A 373 -8.91 10.94 7.76
C LEU A 373 -8.53 11.42 9.17
N ALA A 374 -9.52 11.74 10.00
CA ALA A 374 -9.29 12.19 11.37
C ALA A 374 -8.51 11.15 12.18
N SER A 375 -8.92 9.88 12.10
CA SER A 375 -8.22 8.79 12.78
C SER A 375 -6.79 8.60 12.29
N ALA A 376 -6.54 8.74 10.98
CA ALA A 376 -5.22 8.55 10.39
C ALA A 376 -4.25 9.68 10.78
N LEU A 377 -4.77 10.90 10.98
CA LEU A 377 -4.02 12.04 11.46
C LEU A 377 -3.64 11.90 12.94
N ILE A 378 -4.58 11.47 13.78
CA ILE A 378 -4.40 11.37 15.24
C ILE A 378 -3.50 10.19 15.62
N VAL A 379 -3.72 9.03 15.02
CA VAL A 379 -2.98 7.81 15.37
C VAL A 379 -1.61 7.82 14.71
N PRO A 380 -0.49 7.75 15.45
CA PRO A 380 0.85 7.76 14.87
C PRO A 380 1.10 6.60 13.90
N SER A 381 2.00 6.81 12.94
CA SER A 381 2.48 5.74 12.05
C SER A 381 3.64 4.98 12.67
N TYR A 382 3.57 3.65 12.69
CA TYR A 382 4.65 2.79 13.22
C TYR A 382 5.18 1.87 12.13
N ASP A 383 6.50 1.73 12.04
CA ASP A 383 7.19 0.66 11.31
C ASP A 383 7.47 -0.48 12.28
N VAL A 384 6.71 -1.57 12.19
CA VAL A 384 6.83 -2.72 13.07
C VAL A 384 7.69 -3.79 12.41
N LYS A 385 8.89 -3.97 12.96
CA LYS A 385 9.91 -4.97 12.58
C LYS A 385 10.24 -5.87 13.77
N THR A 386 11.50 -5.87 14.21
CA THR A 386 11.94 -6.44 15.50
C THR A 386 11.50 -5.61 16.72
N GLY A 387 10.90 -4.44 16.50
CA GLY A 387 10.25 -3.57 17.47
C GLY A 387 9.28 -2.63 16.76
N ALA A 388 8.55 -1.79 17.50
CA ALA A 388 7.68 -0.76 16.93
C ALA A 388 8.43 0.59 16.91
N ALA A 389 8.87 1.01 15.73
CA ALA A 389 9.53 2.30 15.55
C ALA A 389 8.50 3.35 15.12
N TRP A 390 8.36 4.43 15.90
CA TRP A 390 7.53 5.55 15.49
C TRP A 390 8.18 6.26 14.29
N MET A 391 7.42 6.39 13.20
CA MET A 391 7.79 7.24 12.08
C MET A 391 7.57 8.70 12.47
N VAL A 392 8.59 9.29 13.12
CA VAL A 392 8.48 10.58 13.80
C VAL A 392 8.19 11.73 12.81
N PRO A 393 7.14 12.55 13.04
CA PRO A 393 6.83 13.72 12.23
C PRO A 393 7.91 14.80 12.31
N SER A 394 8.04 15.61 11.25
CA SER A 394 9.01 16.72 11.16
C SER A 394 8.91 17.67 12.35
N VAL A 395 7.69 18.05 12.75
CA VAL A 395 7.45 18.99 13.86
C VAL A 395 8.04 18.45 15.17
N VAL A 396 7.83 17.16 15.45
CA VAL A 396 8.38 16.51 16.66
C VAL A 396 9.90 16.41 16.56
N LYS A 397 10.45 16.04 15.40
CA LYS A 397 11.90 16.01 15.19
C LYS A 397 12.54 17.38 15.45
N LEU A 398 11.92 18.47 14.96
CA LEU A 398 12.41 19.84 15.16
C LEU A 398 12.36 20.28 16.63
N MET A 399 11.34 19.85 17.39
CA MET A 399 11.22 20.17 18.81
C MET A 399 12.24 19.41 19.68
N VAL A 400 12.57 18.17 19.33
CA VAL A 400 13.46 17.31 20.12
C VAL A 400 14.93 17.43 19.68
N SER A 401 15.18 17.82 18.42
CA SER A 401 16.51 17.97 17.81
C SER A 401 17.51 18.85 18.57
N PRO A 402 17.15 19.95 19.25
CA PRO A 402 18.13 20.76 19.98
C PRO A 402 18.75 20.03 21.19
N LEU A 403 18.10 18.98 21.69
CA LEU A 403 18.44 18.29 22.95
C LEU A 403 19.12 16.92 22.76
N LEU A 404 19.03 16.30 21.58
CA LEU A 404 19.55 14.94 21.32
C LEU A 404 20.75 14.88 20.37
N TRP A 405 21.25 16.01 19.89
CA TRP A 405 22.41 16.11 18.99
C TRP A 405 23.60 16.92 19.56
N ARG A 406 23.56 17.23 20.86
CA ARG A 406 24.77 17.45 21.67
C ARG A 406 25.07 16.17 22.42
#